data_AF-A0AAN8EYG9-F1
#
_entry.id   AF-A0AAN8EYG9-F1
#
_cell.length_a   1.000
_cell.length_b   1.000
_cell.length_c   1.000
_cell.angle_alpha   90.00
_cell.angle_beta   90.00
_cell.angle_gamma   90.00
#
_symmetry.space_group_name_H-M   'P 1'
#
loop_
_entity.id
_entity.type
_entity.pdbx_description
1 polymer ?
#
loop_
_entity_poly.entity_id
_entity_poly.type
_entity_poly.pdbx_seq_one_letter_code
_entity_poly.pdbx_strand_id
1 'polypeptide(L)'
;VLVAVLGLDFVTTYFSDELVAGFTTGASLHVFITQLKDVFGMPGLPRRDGIGNALFKIYDLCVGLPRTNLVTLGLSALTILLLLLGKYVFNPFLKKRLRCPVPFPMELLVVVLGTLISQFAHLQTNFGVKTVGKIPEG
;
A
#
# COMPACT_ATOMS: atom_id res chain seq x y z
N VAL A 1 25.04 4.04 11.96
CA VAL A 1 26.29 4.50 12.60
C VAL A 1 27.00 3.35 13.32
N LEU A 2 26.42 2.75 14.36
CA LEU A 2 27.07 1.63 15.10
C LEU A 2 27.44 0.42 14.21
N VAL A 3 26.55 -0.05 13.34
CA VAL A 3 26.82 -1.18 12.41
C VAL A 3 28.01 -0.88 11.49
N ALA A 4 28.10 0.36 10.99
CA ALA A 4 29.18 0.82 10.12
C ALA A 4 30.50 0.99 10.89
N VAL A 5 30.45 1.55 12.12
CA VAL A 5 31.64 1.76 12.98
C VAL A 5 32.23 0.42 13.45
N LEU A 6 31.38 -0.56 13.74
CA LEU A 6 31.79 -1.88 14.23
C LEU A 6 32.12 -2.88 13.11
N GLY A 7 32.04 -2.47 11.83
CA GLY A 7 32.39 -3.33 10.70
C GLY A 7 31.50 -4.58 10.54
N LEU A 8 30.25 -4.54 11.02
CA LEU A 8 29.31 -5.67 10.91
C LEU A 8 28.77 -5.89 9.48
N ASP A 9 29.24 -5.13 8.50
CA ASP A 9 28.90 -5.29 7.09
C ASP A 9 29.16 -6.74 6.61
N PHE A 10 30.27 -7.35 7.08
CA PHE A 10 30.60 -8.75 6.84
C PHE A 10 29.48 -9.72 7.28
N VAL A 11 28.82 -9.46 8.40
CA VAL A 11 27.71 -10.30 8.92
C VAL A 11 26.49 -10.21 8.01
N THR A 12 26.23 -9.05 7.41
CA THR A 12 25.09 -8.88 6.49
C THR A 12 25.29 -9.64 5.17
N THR A 13 26.55 -9.87 4.76
CA THR A 13 26.91 -10.72 3.61
C THR A 13 26.68 -12.21 3.86
N TYR A 14 26.63 -12.65 5.14
CA TYR A 14 26.33 -14.05 5.49
C TYR A 14 24.84 -14.38 5.53
N PHE A 15 23.96 -13.39 5.36
CA PHE A 15 22.56 -13.73 5.14
C PHE A 15 22.45 -14.44 3.80
N SER A 16 21.99 -15.69 3.86
CA SER A 16 21.77 -16.46 2.66
C SER A 16 20.62 -15.82 1.85
N ASP A 17 20.67 -15.96 0.54
CA ASP A 17 19.64 -15.43 -0.35
C ASP A 17 18.26 -15.99 0.03
N GLU A 18 18.19 -17.22 0.53
CA GLU A 18 16.96 -17.86 0.99
C GLU A 18 16.40 -17.19 2.26
N LEU A 19 17.26 -16.79 3.19
CA LEU A 19 16.83 -16.07 4.40
C LEU A 19 16.25 -14.70 4.03
N VAL A 20 16.91 -13.97 3.14
CA VAL A 20 16.45 -12.64 2.68
C VAL A 20 15.14 -12.77 1.90
N ALA A 21 15.03 -13.76 1.02
CA ALA A 21 13.81 -14.03 0.26
C ALA A 21 12.64 -14.42 1.20
N GLY A 22 12.89 -15.30 2.18
CA GLY A 22 11.90 -15.72 3.18
C GLY A 22 11.42 -14.55 4.03
N PHE A 23 12.34 -13.72 4.52
CA PHE A 23 12.01 -12.52 5.29
C PHE A 23 11.18 -11.52 4.48
N THR A 24 11.59 -11.22 3.25
CA THR A 24 10.88 -10.28 2.36
C THR A 24 9.48 -10.79 1.99
N THR A 25 9.34 -12.10 1.79
CA THR A 25 8.04 -12.73 1.55
C THR A 25 7.13 -12.64 2.78
N GLY A 26 7.67 -12.91 3.97
CA GLY A 26 6.93 -12.74 5.23
C GLY A 26 6.50 -11.30 5.48
N ALA A 27 7.39 -10.34 5.25
CA ALA A 27 7.11 -8.91 5.38
C ALA A 27 6.05 -8.45 4.36
N SER A 28 6.13 -8.90 3.11
CA SER A 28 5.14 -8.53 2.08
C SER A 28 3.75 -9.10 2.39
N LEU A 29 3.65 -10.33 2.90
CA LEU A 29 2.39 -10.90 3.39
C LEU A 29 1.83 -10.11 4.58
N HIS A 30 2.70 -9.72 5.52
CA HIS A 30 2.28 -8.89 6.67
C HIS A 30 1.73 -7.54 6.20
N VAL A 31 2.44 -6.84 5.32
CA VAL A 31 1.98 -5.58 4.73
C VAL A 31 0.64 -5.79 4.02
N PHE A 32 0.53 -6.82 3.18
CA PHE A 32 -0.71 -7.15 2.48
C PHE A 32 -1.90 -7.26 3.45
N ILE A 33 -1.77 -8.05 4.52
CA ILE A 33 -2.82 -8.20 5.55
C ILE A 33 -3.18 -6.85 6.19
N THR A 34 -2.18 -6.03 6.52
CA THR A 34 -2.43 -4.74 7.18
C THR A 34 -3.13 -3.71 6.29
N GLN A 35 -2.97 -3.80 4.96
CA GLN A 35 -3.59 -2.90 3.99
C GLN A 35 -5.04 -3.27 3.66
N LEU A 36 -5.43 -4.54 3.84
CA LEU A 36 -6.79 -4.99 3.53
C LEU A 36 -7.86 -4.17 4.26
N LYS A 37 -7.64 -3.81 5.53
CA LYS A 37 -8.59 -2.98 6.29
C LYS A 37 -8.93 -1.65 5.59
N ASP A 38 -7.93 -1.03 4.94
CA ASP A 38 -8.06 0.27 4.28
C ASP A 38 -8.70 0.08 2.89
N VAL A 39 -8.37 -1.02 2.19
CA VAL A 39 -9.03 -1.43 0.93
C VAL A 39 -10.52 -1.67 1.13
N PHE A 40 -10.92 -2.37 2.20
CA PHE A 40 -12.32 -2.58 2.56
C PHE A 40 -12.96 -1.35 3.22
N GLY A 41 -12.19 -0.30 3.53
CA GLY A 41 -12.69 0.92 4.15
C GLY A 41 -13.39 0.68 5.49
N MET A 42 -12.93 -0.26 6.30
CA MET A 42 -13.56 -0.60 7.58
C MET A 42 -13.12 0.37 8.69
N PRO A 43 -14.02 1.20 9.24
CA PRO A 43 -13.68 2.08 10.35
C PRO A 43 -13.61 1.30 11.67
N GLY A 44 -12.65 1.66 12.53
CA GLY A 44 -12.67 1.27 13.95
C GLY A 44 -12.21 -0.15 14.29
N LEU A 45 -11.44 -0.82 13.42
CA LEU A 45 -10.77 -2.07 13.81
C LEU A 45 -9.78 -1.82 14.96
N PRO A 46 -9.70 -2.74 15.95
CA PRO A 46 -8.78 -2.58 17.08
C PRO A 46 -7.34 -2.56 16.58
N ARG A 47 -6.52 -1.67 17.15
CA ARG A 47 -5.08 -1.69 16.91
C ARG A 47 -4.50 -2.91 17.61
N ARG A 48 -3.94 -3.83 16.82
CA ARG A 48 -3.26 -5.02 17.32
C ARG A 48 -1.77 -4.94 17.05
N ASP A 49 -1.02 -4.89 18.13
CA ASP A 49 0.44 -4.84 18.18
C ASP A 49 0.99 -6.05 18.94
N GLY A 50 2.24 -6.43 18.67
CA GLY A 50 2.89 -7.58 19.29
C GLY A 50 2.98 -8.83 18.39
N ILE A 51 3.47 -9.92 18.99
CA ILE A 51 3.74 -11.20 18.31
C ILE A 51 2.42 -11.80 17.81
N GLY A 52 2.41 -12.30 16.58
CA GLY A 52 1.23 -12.92 15.97
C GLY A 52 0.10 -11.95 15.59
N ASN A 53 0.34 -10.62 15.61
CA ASN A 53 -0.69 -9.63 15.29
C ASN A 53 -1.32 -9.81 13.90
N ALA A 54 -0.61 -10.40 12.94
CA ALA A 54 -1.09 -10.69 11.60
C ALA A 54 -2.34 -11.59 11.61
N LEU A 55 -2.30 -12.68 12.40
CA LEU A 55 -3.39 -13.64 12.52
C LEU A 55 -4.62 -12.99 13.13
N PHE A 56 -4.41 -12.19 14.17
CA PHE A 56 -5.49 -11.48 14.81
C PHE A 56 -6.11 -10.39 13.92
N LYS A 57 -5.32 -9.70 13.10
CA LYS A 57 -5.82 -8.75 12.10
C LYS A 57 -6.67 -9.44 11.04
N ILE A 58 -6.30 -10.66 10.62
CA ILE A 58 -7.14 -11.47 9.72
C ILE A 58 -8.48 -11.79 10.38
N TYR A 59 -8.47 -12.23 11.65
CA TYR A 59 -9.72 -12.49 12.39
C TYR A 59 -10.62 -11.24 12.45
N ASP A 60 -10.06 -10.09 12.83
CA ASP A 60 -10.81 -8.83 12.89
C ASP A 60 -11.35 -8.41 11.52
N LEU A 61 -10.58 -8.67 10.45
CA LEU A 61 -11.01 -8.40 9.09
C LEU A 61 -12.24 -9.25 8.72
N CYS A 62 -12.20 -10.56 9.02
CA CYS A 62 -13.32 -11.47 8.76
C CYS A 62 -14.58 -11.06 9.52
N VAL A 63 -14.44 -10.69 10.79
CA VAL A 63 -15.57 -10.20 11.62
C VAL A 63 -16.07 -8.83 11.13
N GLY A 64 -15.17 -7.99 10.62
CA GLY A 64 -15.46 -6.65 10.12
C GLY A 64 -16.04 -6.59 8.71
N LEU A 65 -16.04 -7.69 7.94
CA LEU A 65 -16.53 -7.74 6.55
C LEU A 65 -17.92 -7.08 6.34
N PRO A 66 -18.93 -7.26 7.23
CA PRO A 66 -20.23 -6.62 7.05
C PRO A 66 -20.20 -5.09 7.16
N ARG A 67 -19.15 -4.51 7.74
CA ARG A 67 -18.97 -3.05 7.91
C ARG A 67 -18.13 -2.41 6.80
N THR A 68 -17.91 -3.15 5.71
CA THR A 68 -17.15 -2.69 4.55
C THR A 68 -17.81 -1.47 3.89
N ASN A 69 -17.02 -0.44 3.60
CA ASN A 69 -17.47 0.70 2.81
C ASN A 69 -17.31 0.38 1.32
N LEU A 70 -18.42 0.13 0.63
CA LEU A 70 -18.44 -0.25 -0.78
C LEU A 70 -17.82 0.80 -1.71
N VAL A 71 -17.93 2.08 -1.37
CA VAL A 71 -17.33 3.17 -2.16
C VAL A 71 -15.81 3.15 -2.04
N THR A 72 -15.30 2.94 -0.82
CA THR A 72 -13.84 2.80 -0.59
C THR A 72 -13.29 1.55 -1.29
N LEU A 73 -14.05 0.44 -1.25
CA LEU A 73 -13.69 -0.80 -1.95
C LEU A 73 -13.62 -0.59 -3.47
N GLY A 74 -14.63 0.08 -4.04
CA GLY A 74 -14.66 0.41 -5.47
C GLY A 74 -13.51 1.32 -5.89
N LEU A 75 -13.22 2.37 -5.10
CA LEU A 75 -12.08 3.26 -5.34
C LEU A 75 -10.74 2.52 -5.25
N SER A 76 -10.59 1.62 -4.27
CA SER A 76 -9.39 0.80 -4.11
C SER A 76 -9.21 -0.15 -5.31
N ALA A 77 -10.26 -0.82 -5.75
CA ALA A 77 -10.23 -1.70 -6.91
C ALA A 77 -9.88 -0.92 -8.19
N LEU A 78 -10.49 0.24 -8.41
CA LEU A 78 -10.18 1.12 -9.55
C LEU A 78 -8.72 1.59 -9.52
N THR A 79 -8.23 1.99 -8.34
CA THR A 79 -6.84 2.42 -8.15
C THR A 79 -5.87 1.28 -8.49
N ILE A 80 -6.11 0.07 -7.96
CA ILE A 80 -5.30 -1.12 -8.27
C ILE A 80 -5.31 -1.41 -9.78
N LEU A 81 -6.49 -1.37 -10.41
CA LEU A 81 -6.62 -1.58 -11.85
C LEU A 81 -5.80 -0.55 -12.65
N LEU A 82 -5.91 0.74 -12.32
CA LEU A 82 -5.16 1.81 -12.99
C LEU A 82 -3.64 1.63 -12.80
N LEU A 83 -3.19 1.23 -11.62
CA LEU A 83 -1.77 0.94 -11.36
C LEU A 83 -1.28 -0.26 -12.17
N LEU A 84 -2.07 -1.34 -12.25
CA LEU A 84 -1.74 -2.52 -13.06
C LEU A 84 -1.69 -2.17 -14.55
N LEU A 85 -2.68 -1.44 -15.06
CA LEU A 85 -2.69 -0.94 -16.45
C LEU A 85 -1.50 -0.01 -16.72
N GLY A 86 -1.18 0.86 -15.76
CA GLY A 86 -0.01 1.73 -15.79
C GLY A 86 1.28 0.94 -15.97
N LYS A 87 1.47 -0.09 -15.15
CA LYS A 87 2.68 -0.92 -15.15
C LYS A 87 2.79 -1.84 -16.37
N TYR A 88 1.70 -2.52 -16.74
CA TYR A 88 1.73 -3.59 -17.76
C TYR A 88 1.37 -3.13 -19.17
N VAL A 89 0.65 -2.03 -19.33
CA VAL A 89 0.22 -1.54 -20.65
C VAL A 89 0.93 -0.23 -20.98
N PHE A 90 0.78 0.79 -20.14
CA PHE A 90 1.33 2.11 -20.43
C PHE A 90 2.86 2.10 -20.43
N ASN A 91 3.51 1.58 -19.39
CA ASN A 91 4.96 1.59 -19.30
C ASN A 91 5.66 0.90 -20.50
N PRO A 92 5.29 -0.33 -20.92
CA PRO A 92 5.89 -0.93 -22.12
C PRO A 92 5.51 -0.21 -23.41
N PHE A 93 4.28 0.32 -23.52
CA PHE A 93 3.87 1.09 -24.69
C PHE A 93 4.68 2.39 -24.85
N LEU A 94 4.87 3.14 -23.76
CA LEU A 94 5.67 4.36 -23.74
C LEU A 94 7.15 4.04 -24.00
N LYS A 95 7.69 2.98 -23.39
CA LYS A 95 9.06 2.52 -23.67
C LYS A 95 9.27 2.20 -25.15
N LYS A 96 8.30 1.53 -25.78
CA LYS A 96 8.35 1.18 -27.22
C LYS A 96 8.21 2.40 -28.12
N ARG A 97 7.32 3.35 -27.78
CA ARG A 97 6.97 4.49 -28.66
C ARG A 97 7.87 5.71 -28.48
N LEU A 98 8.23 6.04 -27.24
CA LEU A 98 8.98 7.26 -26.91
C LEU A 98 10.48 7.00 -26.71
N ARG A 99 10.93 5.74 -26.70
CA ARG A 99 12.32 5.33 -26.35
C ARG A 99 12.84 5.99 -25.07
N CYS A 100 11.95 6.37 -24.16
CA CYS A 100 12.35 6.94 -22.88
C CYS A 100 12.83 5.80 -21.95
N PRO A 101 14.02 5.94 -21.33
CA PRO A 101 14.53 4.95 -20.39
C PRO A 101 13.85 5.04 -19.02
N VAL A 102 13.13 6.14 -18.75
CA VAL A 102 12.50 6.41 -17.45
C VAL A 102 11.07 5.86 -17.45
N PRO A 103 10.70 5.00 -16.47
CA PRO A 103 9.32 4.55 -16.32
C PRO A 103 8.40 5.72 -15.96
N PHE A 104 7.21 5.75 -16.57
CA PHE A 104 6.26 6.83 -16.32
C PHE A 104 5.67 6.72 -14.90
N PRO A 105 5.63 7.81 -14.10
CA PRO A 105 5.20 7.78 -12.71
C PRO A 105 3.67 7.75 -12.57
N MET A 106 3.05 6.64 -12.98
CA MET A 106 1.60 6.45 -12.90
C MET A 106 1.07 6.52 -11.47
N GLU A 107 1.87 6.09 -10.50
CA GLU A 107 1.55 6.12 -9.07
C GLU A 107 1.25 7.55 -8.61
N LEU A 108 2.12 8.49 -8.96
CA LEU A 108 1.97 9.90 -8.61
C LEU A 108 0.74 10.50 -9.27
N LEU A 109 0.52 10.18 -10.55
CA LEU A 109 -0.64 10.66 -11.31
C LEU A 109 -1.95 10.19 -10.68
N VAL A 110 -2.03 8.91 -10.30
CA VAL A 110 -3.21 8.33 -9.63
C VAL A 110 -3.45 8.99 -8.28
N VAL A 111 -2.40 9.29 -7.51
CA VAL A 111 -2.53 10.03 -6.23
C VAL A 111 -3.10 11.42 -6.46
N VAL A 112 -2.53 12.20 -7.40
CA VAL A 112 -3.00 13.57 -7.71
C VAL A 112 -4.47 13.56 -8.14
N LEU A 113 -4.84 12.67 -9.06
CA LEU A 113 -6.23 12.55 -9.52
C LEU A 113 -7.15 12.12 -8.37
N GLY A 114 -6.75 11.14 -7.57
CA GLY A 114 -7.50 10.68 -6.42
C GLY A 114 -7.74 11.79 -5.38
N THR A 115 -6.74 12.63 -5.12
CA THR A 115 -6.86 13.79 -4.23
C THR A 115 -7.83 14.83 -4.80
N LEU A 116 -7.73 15.15 -6.09
CA LEU A 116 -8.66 16.09 -6.75
C LEU A 116 -10.10 15.58 -6.68
N ILE A 117 -10.32 14.31 -7.06
CA ILE A 117 -11.65 13.67 -7.00
C ILE A 117 -12.17 13.69 -5.56
N SER A 118 -11.34 13.35 -4.57
CA SER A 118 -11.71 13.37 -3.15
C SER A 118 -12.19 14.75 -2.69
N GLN A 119 -11.49 15.80 -3.11
CA GLN A 119 -11.81 17.18 -2.75
C GLN A 119 -13.09 17.67 -3.44
N PHE A 120 -13.22 17.47 -4.76
CA PHE A 120 -14.38 17.98 -5.51
C PHE A 120 -15.66 17.17 -5.27
N ALA A 121 -15.55 15.86 -5.06
CA ALA A 121 -16.71 15.00 -4.80
C ALA A 121 -17.07 14.91 -3.30
N HIS A 122 -16.29 15.56 -2.43
CA HIS A 122 -16.46 15.53 -0.98
C HIS A 122 -16.63 14.10 -0.43
N LEU A 123 -15.73 13.19 -0.82
CA LEU A 123 -15.88 11.75 -0.56
C LEU A 123 -15.96 11.40 0.93
N GLN A 124 -15.32 12.19 1.78
CA GLN A 124 -15.36 12.00 3.22
C GLN A 124 -16.75 12.24 3.80
N THR A 125 -17.39 13.35 3.43
CA THR A 125 -18.70 13.73 4.01
C THR A 125 -19.85 12.96 3.37
N ASN A 126 -19.77 12.73 2.06
CA ASN A 126 -20.88 12.12 1.30
C ASN A 126 -20.87 10.59 1.38
N PHE A 127 -19.68 9.97 1.45
CA PHE A 127 -19.52 8.53 1.37
C PHE A 127 -18.74 7.91 2.53
N GLY A 128 -18.39 8.70 3.56
CA GLY A 128 -17.65 8.22 4.73
C GLY A 128 -16.26 7.64 4.38
N VAL A 129 -15.67 8.07 3.26
CA VAL A 129 -14.34 7.61 2.85
C VAL A 129 -13.30 8.27 3.74
N LYS A 130 -12.41 7.46 4.33
CA LYS A 130 -11.34 7.97 5.20
C LYS A 130 -10.29 8.70 4.37
N THR A 131 -10.01 9.95 4.73
CA THR A 131 -8.99 10.79 4.09
C THR A 131 -7.73 10.90 4.96
N VAL A 132 -6.64 11.40 4.38
CA VAL A 132 -5.34 11.59 5.05
C VAL A 132 -5.40 12.66 6.16
N GLY A 133 -6.36 13.59 6.06
CA GLY A 133 -6.52 14.68 7.02
C GLY A 133 -5.44 15.76 6.87
N LYS A 134 -5.24 16.55 7.93
CA LYS A 134 -4.26 17.64 7.94
C LYS A 134 -2.86 17.08 8.19
N ILE A 135 -1.93 17.41 7.31
CA ILE A 135 -0.51 17.06 7.42
C ILE A 135 0.18 18.24 8.12
N PRO A 136 0.93 18.03 9.21
CA PRO A 136 1.67 19.12 9.86
C PRO A 136 2.76 19.64 8.91
N GLU A 137 2.82 20.95 8.76
CA GLU A 137 3.93 21.64 8.12
C GLU A 137 5.01 21.80 9.20
N GLY A 138 6.25 21.40 8.88
CA GLY A 138 7.34 21.12 9.83
C GLY A 138 7.67 22.24 10.81
#